data_AF-A0A831RG62-F1
#
_entry.id   AF-A0A831RG62-F1
#
_cell.length_a   1.000
_cell.length_b   1.000
_cell.length_c   1.000
_cell.angle_alpha   90.00
_cell.angle_beta   90.00
_cell.angle_gamma   90.00
#
_symmetry.space_group_name_H-M   'P 1'
#
loop_
_entity.id
_entity.type
_entity.pdbx_description
1 polymer ?
#
loop_
_entity_poly.entity_id
_entity_poly.type
_entity_poly.pdbx_seq_one_letter_code
_entity_poly.pdbx_strand_id
1 'polypeptide(L)'
;MNPIFTRLRSRMAAILHDLAMIPVAWLGAYWLRFNLGSIPEPFLRHALYALPVVIVVQAGFFWYFGLYRGVWRFASLPDLVRITRAVLMGMVISAAVSFLLTRLQGIPRSVFPLYALLLGLLLGGPRLLYRWFKDHRLYAHTGKRVLIVGAGRAGEMMAREMLRAPEHSYEPVGFVDDEPTRRGCEIHGVRVLGRCEAIPDLVAGHGVEVIVVAMPSASARQMRRVVDLCAGAGVPVRTLPPMDAVVSGRAALHELREVSIEDLLGREPVSLDRLALREGLAGKIVLVTGGGGSIGSELCHQIARLGPAALVVLEQGEFNLYSVEMKLREQHPGLMLHVCLGDVTDQPAVEYVMARYRPDVVFHAAAYKHVPMLEGQAREAVRNNVLGTRVMALAAHKYGCSGFVLISTDKAVNPANVMGATKRTAEMICQGLARQSTTRFITVRFGNVLGSAGSVVPLFRKQIEAGGPVTVTHPEVTR
;
A
#
# COMPACT_ATOMS: atom_id res chain seq x y z
N MET A 1 -20.11 -11.50 -27.39
CA MET A 1 -19.50 -12.82 -27.04
C MET A 1 -20.04 -13.88 -27.98
N ASN A 2 -19.20 -14.57 -28.76
CA ASN A 2 -19.64 -15.54 -29.76
C ASN A 2 -20.15 -16.84 -29.07
N PRO A 3 -21.39 -17.32 -29.34
CA PRO A 3 -22.01 -18.46 -28.64
C PRO A 3 -21.32 -19.81 -28.88
N ILE A 4 -20.41 -19.89 -29.86
CA ILE A 4 -19.59 -21.07 -30.14
C ILE A 4 -18.58 -21.33 -29.00
N PHE A 5 -17.98 -20.26 -28.44
CA PHE A 5 -16.95 -20.38 -27.40
C PHE A 5 -17.50 -20.72 -26.01
N THR A 6 -18.78 -20.42 -25.74
CA THR A 6 -19.43 -20.75 -24.47
C THR A 6 -19.86 -22.21 -24.37
N ARG A 7 -20.15 -22.89 -25.49
CA ARG A 7 -20.48 -24.33 -25.50
C ARG A 7 -19.28 -25.25 -25.25
N LEU A 8 -18.09 -24.85 -25.69
CA LEU A 8 -16.80 -25.50 -25.41
C LEU A 8 -16.40 -25.49 -23.92
N ARG A 9 -17.17 -24.81 -23.07
CA ARG A 9 -16.92 -24.68 -21.62
C ARG A 9 -17.43 -25.86 -20.79
N SER A 10 -18.29 -26.71 -21.37
CA SER A 10 -18.84 -27.87 -20.67
C SER A 10 -17.86 -29.06 -20.71
N ARG A 11 -17.70 -29.78 -19.59
CA ARG A 11 -16.92 -31.04 -19.53
C ARG A 11 -17.33 -32.00 -20.64
N MET A 12 -18.61 -32.01 -20.98
CA MET A 12 -19.19 -32.83 -22.04
C MET A 12 -18.66 -32.46 -23.43
N ALA A 13 -18.50 -31.16 -23.75
CA ALA A 13 -17.93 -30.74 -25.03
C ALA A 13 -16.47 -31.16 -25.18
N ALA A 14 -15.66 -31.10 -24.11
CA ALA A 14 -14.27 -31.57 -24.14
C ALA A 14 -14.17 -33.08 -24.32
N ILE A 15 -15.05 -33.86 -23.68
CA ILE A 15 -15.13 -35.31 -23.86
C ILE A 15 -15.52 -35.67 -25.29
N LEU A 16 -16.57 -35.02 -25.82
CA LEU A 16 -17.04 -35.25 -27.20
C LEU A 16 -15.97 -34.89 -28.22
N HIS A 17 -15.28 -33.76 -28.04
CA HIS A 17 -14.16 -33.36 -28.87
C HIS A 17 -13.05 -34.43 -28.87
N ASP A 18 -12.56 -34.80 -27.69
CA ASP A 18 -11.43 -35.72 -27.58
C ASP A 18 -11.76 -37.12 -28.12
N LEU A 19 -12.99 -37.60 -27.93
CA LEU A 19 -13.47 -38.86 -28.51
C LEU A 19 -13.58 -38.78 -30.04
N ALA A 20 -14.06 -37.65 -30.58
CA ALA A 20 -14.14 -37.43 -32.03
C ALA A 20 -12.76 -37.33 -32.68
N MET A 21 -11.72 -36.87 -31.96
CA MET A 21 -10.37 -36.78 -32.50
C MET A 21 -9.70 -38.15 -32.69
N ILE A 22 -10.15 -39.21 -32.01
CA ILE A 22 -9.61 -40.56 -32.17
C ILE A 22 -9.79 -41.08 -33.61
N PRO A 23 -11.02 -41.18 -34.18
CA PRO A 23 -11.20 -41.64 -35.56
C PRO A 23 -10.56 -40.70 -36.59
N VAL A 24 -10.57 -39.39 -36.34
CA VAL A 24 -9.94 -38.39 -37.21
C VAL A 24 -8.42 -38.62 -37.28
N ALA A 25 -7.76 -38.80 -36.13
CA ALA A 25 -6.33 -39.08 -36.08
C ALA A 25 -5.99 -40.45 -36.69
N TRP A 26 -6.84 -41.46 -36.46
CA TRP A 26 -6.62 -42.82 -36.97
C TRP A 26 -6.70 -42.87 -38.49
N LEU A 27 -7.78 -42.37 -39.09
CA LEU A 27 -7.93 -42.31 -40.55
C LEU A 27 -6.93 -41.32 -41.18
N GLY A 28 -6.65 -40.21 -40.51
CA GLY A 28 -5.63 -39.25 -40.90
C GLY A 28 -4.22 -39.88 -40.96
N ALA A 29 -3.90 -40.79 -40.04
CA ALA A 29 -2.62 -41.51 -40.06
C ALA A 29 -2.50 -42.46 -41.26
N TYR A 30 -3.59 -43.13 -41.65
CA TYR A 30 -3.63 -43.91 -42.90
C TYR A 30 -3.49 -43.01 -44.12
N TRP A 31 -4.20 -41.89 -44.16
CA TRP A 31 -4.12 -40.92 -45.26
C TRP A 31 -2.71 -40.36 -45.44
N LEU A 32 -2.05 -39.98 -44.33
CA LEU A 32 -0.66 -39.51 -44.33
C LEU A 32 0.32 -40.62 -44.74
N ARG A 33 0.07 -41.86 -44.32
CA ARG A 33 0.88 -43.03 -44.70
C ARG A 33 0.83 -43.33 -46.20
N PHE A 34 -0.27 -43.01 -46.87
CA PHE A 34 -0.43 -43.14 -48.32
C PHE A 34 -0.22 -41.82 -49.05
N ASN A 35 0.66 -40.95 -48.51
CA ASN A 35 1.08 -39.68 -49.12
C ASN A 35 -0.08 -38.74 -49.48
N LEU A 36 -1.12 -38.71 -48.64
CA LEU A 36 -2.32 -37.88 -48.85
C LEU A 36 -3.14 -38.27 -50.11
N GLY A 37 -2.86 -39.43 -50.69
CA GLY A 37 -3.62 -40.00 -51.81
C GLY A 37 -4.79 -40.89 -51.38
N SER A 38 -5.30 -41.69 -52.30
CA SER A 38 -6.34 -42.69 -52.00
C SER A 38 -5.76 -43.84 -51.15
N ILE A 39 -6.44 -44.17 -50.05
CA ILE A 39 -6.10 -45.31 -49.22
C ILE A 39 -6.55 -46.58 -49.98
N PRO A 40 -5.67 -47.54 -50.28
CA PRO A 40 -6.08 -48.74 -51.00
C PRO A 40 -7.11 -49.53 -50.21
N GLU A 41 -8.10 -50.09 -50.91
CA GLU A 41 -9.29 -50.72 -50.29
C GLU A 41 -8.98 -51.76 -49.20
N PRO A 42 -7.97 -52.66 -49.36
CA PRO A 42 -7.64 -53.62 -48.30
C PRO A 42 -7.21 -52.91 -47.01
N PHE A 43 -6.40 -51.86 -47.09
CA PHE A 43 -5.93 -51.13 -45.91
C PHE A 43 -7.05 -50.32 -45.25
N LEU A 44 -7.97 -49.76 -46.05
CA LEU A 44 -9.12 -49.03 -45.52
C LEU A 44 -10.06 -49.96 -44.74
N ARG A 45 -10.33 -51.17 -45.25
CA ARG A 45 -11.14 -52.17 -44.53
C ARG A 45 -10.50 -52.53 -43.19
N HIS A 46 -9.20 -52.83 -43.16
CA HIS A 46 -8.49 -53.12 -41.91
C HIS A 46 -8.46 -51.91 -40.95
N ALA A 47 -8.35 -50.69 -41.47
CA ALA A 47 -8.43 -49.48 -40.66
C ALA A 47 -9.80 -49.34 -39.96
N LEU A 48 -10.90 -49.61 -40.69
CA LEU A 48 -12.26 -49.56 -40.16
C LEU A 48 -12.55 -50.68 -39.16
N TYR A 49 -12.06 -51.90 -39.40
CA TYR A 49 -12.21 -53.01 -38.43
C TYR A 49 -11.42 -52.78 -37.14
N ALA A 50 -10.24 -52.15 -37.22
CA ALA A 50 -9.44 -51.83 -36.04
C ALA A 50 -9.97 -50.63 -35.25
N LEU A 51 -10.76 -49.75 -35.89
CA LEU A 51 -11.20 -48.49 -35.30
C LEU A 51 -12.00 -48.63 -33.99
N PRO A 52 -12.97 -49.55 -33.84
CA PRO A 52 -13.68 -49.74 -32.57
C PRO A 52 -12.74 -50.10 -31.41
N VAL A 53 -11.73 -50.94 -31.67
CA VAL A 53 -10.73 -51.32 -30.67
C VAL A 53 -9.90 -50.11 -30.26
N VAL A 54 -9.42 -49.34 -31.24
CA VAL A 54 -8.64 -48.12 -31.00
C VAL A 54 -9.45 -47.10 -30.19
N ILE A 55 -10.74 -46.90 -30.51
CA ILE A 55 -11.63 -46.00 -29.76
C ILE A 55 -11.77 -46.44 -28.31
N VAL A 56 -12.10 -47.71 -28.06
CA VAL A 56 -12.33 -48.22 -26.70
C VAL A 56 -11.06 -48.13 -25.86
N VAL A 57 -9.92 -48.59 -26.40
CA VAL A 57 -8.63 -48.55 -25.71
C VAL A 57 -8.23 -47.10 -25.40
N GLN A 58 -8.26 -46.23 -26.40
CA GLN A 58 -7.82 -44.85 -26.26
C GLN A 58 -8.72 -44.04 -25.32
N ALA A 59 -10.05 -44.24 -25.39
CA ALA A 59 -11.01 -43.62 -24.47
C ALA A 59 -10.78 -44.06 -23.02
N GLY A 60 -10.50 -45.36 -22.81
CA GLY A 60 -10.14 -45.90 -21.50
C GLY A 60 -8.91 -45.20 -20.91
N PHE A 61 -7.87 -44.97 -21.72
CA PHE A 61 -6.67 -44.26 -21.29
C PHE A 61 -6.89 -42.77 -21.03
N PHE A 62 -7.75 -42.09 -21.81
CA PHE A 62 -8.12 -40.70 -21.51
C PHE A 62 -8.79 -40.58 -20.13
N TRP A 63 -9.63 -41.55 -19.78
CA TRP A 63 -10.27 -41.62 -18.48
C TRP A 63 -9.28 -41.96 -17.36
N TYR A 64 -8.45 -42.99 -17.54
CA TYR A 64 -7.44 -43.43 -16.56
C TYR A 64 -6.42 -42.33 -16.21
N PHE A 65 -5.87 -41.66 -17.22
CA PHE A 65 -4.94 -40.53 -17.03
C PHE A 65 -5.63 -39.23 -16.60
N GLY A 66 -6.96 -39.24 -16.46
CA GLY A 66 -7.72 -38.14 -15.90
C GLY A 66 -7.69 -36.88 -16.75
N LEU A 67 -7.70 -36.99 -18.08
CA LEU A 67 -7.67 -35.85 -19.01
C LEU A 67 -8.84 -34.88 -18.81
N TYR A 68 -9.90 -35.33 -18.14
CA TYR A 68 -11.12 -34.56 -17.88
C TYR A 68 -11.23 -34.04 -16.43
N ARG A 69 -10.25 -34.33 -15.55
CA ARG A 69 -10.26 -33.88 -14.14
C ARG A 69 -9.97 -32.37 -14.03
N GLY A 70 -9.16 -31.83 -14.95
CA GLY A 70 -8.94 -30.40 -15.12
C GLY A 70 -9.74 -29.85 -16.30
N VAL A 71 -10.87 -29.20 -16.04
CA VAL A 71 -11.54 -28.40 -17.09
C VAL A 71 -10.53 -27.36 -17.59
N TRP A 72 -10.47 -27.11 -18.91
CA TRP A 72 -9.45 -26.36 -19.70
C TRP A 72 -9.04 -24.96 -19.19
N ARG A 73 -9.47 -24.56 -18.00
CA ARG A 73 -9.09 -23.37 -17.26
C ARG A 73 -7.64 -23.41 -16.73
N PHE A 74 -7.02 -24.59 -16.59
CA PHE A 74 -5.69 -24.78 -15.99
C PHE A 74 -4.74 -25.67 -16.84
N ALA A 75 -4.81 -25.59 -18.17
CA ALA A 75 -3.89 -26.32 -19.06
C ALA A 75 -2.42 -25.94 -18.77
N SER A 76 -1.76 -26.77 -17.98
CA SER A 76 -0.42 -26.56 -17.44
C SER A 76 0.55 -27.60 -18.02
N LEU A 77 1.86 -27.44 -17.84
CA LEU A 77 2.85 -28.46 -18.23
C LEU A 77 2.46 -29.89 -17.81
N PRO A 78 1.89 -30.11 -16.59
CA PRO A 78 1.32 -31.40 -16.19
C PRO A 78 0.25 -31.98 -17.12
N ASP A 79 -0.60 -31.15 -17.74
CA ASP A 79 -1.67 -31.64 -18.62
C ASP A 79 -1.12 -32.11 -19.97
N LEU A 80 -0.07 -31.45 -20.48
CA LEU A 80 0.64 -31.93 -21.66
C LEU A 80 1.27 -33.30 -21.38
N VAL A 81 1.89 -33.48 -20.21
CA VAL A 81 2.46 -34.78 -19.79
C VAL A 81 1.37 -35.86 -19.69
N ARG A 82 0.17 -35.54 -19.18
CA ARG A 82 -0.96 -36.49 -19.13
C ARG A 82 -1.44 -36.87 -20.53
N ILE A 83 -1.58 -35.92 -21.45
CA ILE A 83 -1.96 -36.18 -22.83
C ILE A 83 -0.91 -37.07 -23.49
N THR A 84 0.37 -36.74 -23.38
CA THR A 84 1.45 -37.54 -23.96
C THR A 84 1.45 -38.97 -23.42
N ARG A 85 1.29 -39.17 -22.10
CA ARG A 85 1.20 -40.53 -21.51
C ARG A 85 -0.02 -41.30 -22.00
N ALA A 86 -1.19 -40.65 -22.06
CA ALA A 86 -2.42 -41.29 -22.51
C ALA A 86 -2.38 -41.68 -23.98
N VAL A 87 -1.81 -40.83 -24.84
CA VAL A 87 -1.64 -41.13 -26.27
C VAL A 87 -0.62 -42.24 -26.51
N LEU A 88 0.55 -42.19 -25.85
CA LEU A 88 1.59 -43.21 -26.05
C LEU A 88 1.16 -44.57 -25.52
N MET A 89 0.59 -44.65 -24.31
CA MET A 89 0.12 -45.92 -23.76
C MET A 89 -1.09 -46.46 -24.53
N GLY A 90 -2.03 -45.59 -24.92
CA GLY A 90 -3.16 -45.98 -25.75
C GLY A 90 -2.73 -46.52 -27.11
N MET A 91 -1.72 -45.92 -27.74
CA MET A 91 -1.13 -46.42 -28.99
C MET A 91 -0.47 -47.79 -28.82
N VAL A 92 0.38 -47.96 -27.80
CA VAL A 92 1.07 -49.23 -27.54
C VAL A 92 0.08 -50.37 -27.27
N ILE A 93 -0.92 -50.12 -26.43
CA ILE A 93 -1.94 -51.12 -26.12
C ILE A 93 -2.84 -51.38 -27.32
N SER A 94 -3.21 -50.37 -28.10
CA SER A 94 -3.98 -50.57 -29.33
C SER A 94 -3.20 -51.44 -30.32
N ALA A 95 -1.90 -51.22 -30.47
CA ALA A 95 -1.04 -52.04 -31.31
C ALA A 95 -0.94 -53.48 -30.79
N ALA A 96 -0.79 -53.67 -29.49
CA ALA A 96 -0.73 -55.00 -28.86
C ALA A 96 -2.06 -55.77 -29.04
N VAL A 97 -3.20 -55.12 -28.81
CA VAL A 97 -4.52 -55.74 -28.99
C VAL A 97 -4.77 -56.05 -30.46
N SER A 98 -4.46 -55.14 -31.39
CA SER A 98 -4.54 -55.42 -32.83
C SER A 98 -3.61 -56.57 -33.26
N PHE A 99 -2.44 -56.71 -32.65
CA PHE A 99 -1.55 -57.85 -32.89
C PHE A 99 -2.15 -59.17 -32.40
N LEU A 100 -2.77 -59.19 -31.22
CA LEU A 100 -3.40 -60.40 -30.69
C LEU A 100 -4.61 -60.84 -31.51
N LEU A 101 -5.41 -59.89 -32.01
CA LEU A 101 -6.64 -60.18 -32.76
C LEU A 101 -6.37 -60.55 -34.22
N THR A 102 -5.47 -59.82 -34.90
CA THR A 102 -5.31 -59.95 -36.37
C THR A 102 -3.86 -60.11 -36.81
N ARG A 103 -2.92 -60.32 -35.87
CA ARG A 103 -1.46 -60.35 -36.12
C ARG A 103 -0.94 -59.11 -36.88
N LEU A 104 -1.64 -57.98 -36.77
CA LEU A 104 -1.38 -56.75 -37.55
C LEU A 104 -1.42 -56.95 -39.07
N GLN A 105 -2.08 -58.00 -39.57
CA GLN A 105 -2.29 -58.19 -41.00
C GLN A 105 -3.08 -57.00 -41.56
N GLY A 106 -2.58 -56.42 -42.65
CA GLY A 106 -3.23 -55.27 -43.31
C GLY A 106 -3.10 -53.92 -42.57
N ILE A 107 -2.31 -53.82 -41.49
CA ILE A 107 -2.05 -52.55 -40.79
C ILE A 107 -0.57 -52.15 -40.97
N PRO A 108 -0.26 -51.07 -41.71
CA PRO A 108 1.12 -50.61 -41.83
C PRO A 108 1.65 -50.14 -40.48
N ARG A 109 2.79 -50.67 -40.03
CA ARG A 109 3.37 -50.41 -38.69
C ARG A 109 3.63 -48.92 -38.41
N SER A 110 3.95 -48.16 -39.46
CA SER A 110 4.13 -46.71 -39.41
C SER A 110 2.86 -45.92 -39.06
N VAL A 111 1.66 -46.52 -39.18
CA VAL A 111 0.40 -45.86 -38.80
C VAL A 111 0.35 -45.58 -37.30
N PHE A 112 0.89 -46.46 -36.45
CA PHE A 112 0.82 -46.26 -34.99
C PHE A 112 1.59 -45.02 -34.50
N PRO A 113 2.86 -44.80 -34.90
CA PRO A 113 3.55 -43.54 -34.60
C PRO A 113 2.87 -42.30 -35.20
N LEU A 114 2.38 -42.38 -36.45
CA LEU A 114 1.69 -41.27 -37.10
C LEU A 114 0.37 -40.93 -36.38
N TYR A 115 -0.36 -41.95 -35.93
CA TYR A 115 -1.57 -41.81 -35.12
C TYR A 115 -1.27 -41.11 -33.79
N ALA A 116 -0.24 -41.54 -33.08
CA ALA A 116 0.15 -40.91 -31.82
C ALA A 116 0.54 -39.43 -32.01
N LEU A 117 1.29 -39.12 -33.07
CA LEU A 117 1.66 -37.74 -33.40
C LEU A 117 0.42 -36.88 -33.70
N LEU A 118 -0.45 -37.35 -34.60
CA LEU A 118 -1.66 -36.63 -35.00
C LEU A 118 -2.63 -36.45 -33.84
N LEU A 119 -2.86 -37.50 -33.05
CA LEU A 119 -3.75 -37.42 -31.89
C LEU A 119 -3.19 -36.47 -30.82
N GLY A 120 -1.88 -36.53 -30.54
CA GLY A 120 -1.24 -35.60 -29.63
C GLY A 120 -1.40 -34.14 -30.06
N LEU A 121 -1.24 -33.86 -31.36
CA LEU A 121 -1.44 -32.53 -31.93
C LEU A 121 -2.92 -32.09 -31.87
N LEU A 122 -3.86 -32.96 -32.23
CA LEU A 122 -5.29 -32.65 -32.25
C LEU A 122 -5.87 -32.48 -30.84
N LEU A 123 -5.29 -33.12 -29.82
CA LEU A 123 -5.70 -32.92 -28.42
C LEU A 123 -4.99 -31.72 -27.77
N GLY A 124 -3.69 -31.57 -28.00
CA GLY A 124 -2.88 -30.52 -27.38
C GLY A 124 -3.05 -29.15 -28.05
N GLY A 125 -3.14 -29.12 -29.39
CA GLY A 125 -3.22 -27.91 -30.20
C GLY A 125 -4.38 -27.00 -29.82
N PRO A 126 -5.64 -27.48 -29.80
CA PRO A 126 -6.80 -26.67 -29.40
C PRO A 126 -6.70 -26.15 -27.96
N ARG A 127 -6.12 -26.92 -27.03
CA ARG A 127 -5.91 -26.51 -25.64
C ARG A 127 -4.87 -25.40 -25.52
N LEU A 128 -3.77 -25.51 -26.26
CA LEU A 128 -2.72 -24.49 -26.33
C LEU A 128 -3.21 -23.22 -27.03
N LEU A 129 -3.96 -23.37 -28.12
CA LEU A 129 -4.54 -22.25 -28.87
C LEU A 129 -5.61 -21.53 -28.05
N TYR A 130 -6.49 -22.28 -27.37
CA TYR A 130 -7.45 -21.73 -26.41
C TYR A 130 -6.73 -20.96 -25.30
N ARG A 131 -5.63 -21.50 -24.75
CA ARG A 131 -4.81 -20.80 -23.76
C ARG A 131 -4.18 -19.54 -24.34
N TRP A 132 -3.60 -19.58 -25.53
CA TRP A 132 -2.98 -18.41 -26.14
C TRP A 132 -3.98 -17.28 -26.36
N PHE A 133 -5.17 -17.59 -26.89
CA PHE A 133 -6.25 -16.60 -27.03
C PHE A 133 -6.82 -16.15 -25.69
N LYS A 134 -6.89 -17.03 -24.69
CA LYS A 134 -7.40 -16.73 -23.35
C LYS A 134 -6.41 -15.89 -22.54
N ASP A 135 -5.14 -16.26 -22.47
CA ASP A 135 -4.09 -15.50 -21.78
C ASP A 135 -3.93 -14.10 -22.43
N HIS A 136 -4.31 -13.94 -23.70
CA HIS A 136 -4.35 -12.65 -24.39
C HIS A 136 -5.70 -11.89 -24.29
N ARG A 137 -6.77 -12.52 -23.77
CA ARG A 137 -8.12 -11.90 -23.60
C ARG A 137 -8.68 -11.94 -22.17
N LEU A 138 -8.02 -12.61 -21.23
CA LEU A 138 -8.44 -12.67 -19.82
C LEU A 138 -7.79 -11.62 -18.92
N TYR A 139 -6.94 -10.75 -19.47
CA TYR A 139 -6.76 -9.41 -18.92
C TYR A 139 -7.86 -8.52 -19.50
N ALA A 140 -9.11 -8.79 -19.14
CA ALA A 140 -10.12 -7.76 -19.22
C ALA A 140 -9.78 -6.76 -18.11
N HIS A 141 -8.99 -5.75 -18.46
CA HIS A 141 -8.46 -4.67 -17.65
C HIS A 141 -9.60 -3.93 -16.93
N THR A 142 -9.96 -4.35 -15.72
CA THR A 142 -10.97 -3.67 -14.88
C THR A 142 -10.35 -2.78 -13.80
N GLY A 143 -9.03 -2.87 -13.60
CA GLY A 143 -8.29 -2.02 -12.69
C GLY A 143 -7.84 -0.72 -13.37
N LYS A 144 -7.72 0.35 -12.59
CA LYS A 144 -7.11 1.61 -13.02
C LYS A 144 -5.68 1.33 -13.44
N ARG A 145 -5.31 1.83 -14.62
CA ARG A 145 -3.96 1.65 -15.17
C ARG A 145 -2.94 2.47 -14.37
N VAL A 146 -1.95 1.80 -13.78
CA VAL A 146 -0.96 2.37 -12.86
C VAL A 146 0.42 2.39 -13.49
N LEU A 147 1.06 3.57 -13.47
CA LEU A 147 2.49 3.71 -13.67
C LEU A 147 3.19 3.74 -12.31
N ILE A 148 4.17 2.86 -12.09
CA ILE A 148 4.89 2.78 -10.81
C ILE A 148 6.23 3.52 -10.95
N VAL A 149 6.44 4.55 -10.13
CA VAL A 149 7.72 5.28 -10.06
C VAL A 149 8.61 4.67 -8.99
N GLY A 150 9.77 4.16 -9.41
CA GLY A 150 10.73 3.43 -8.59
C GLY A 150 10.59 1.92 -8.75
N ALA A 151 11.56 1.29 -9.43
CA ALA A 151 11.67 -0.15 -9.62
C ALA A 151 12.50 -0.84 -8.51
N GLY A 152 12.55 -0.23 -7.32
CA GLY A 152 13.21 -0.80 -6.14
C GLY A 152 12.34 -1.84 -5.42
N ARG A 153 12.76 -2.25 -4.22
CA ARG A 153 12.02 -3.23 -3.40
C ARG A 153 10.56 -2.85 -3.17
N ALA A 154 10.30 -1.58 -2.86
CA ALA A 154 8.94 -1.09 -2.63
C ALA A 154 8.07 -1.18 -3.91
N GLY A 155 8.60 -0.76 -5.06
CA GLY A 155 7.90 -0.89 -6.35
C GLY A 155 7.65 -2.33 -6.75
N GLU A 156 8.64 -3.21 -6.56
CA GLU A 156 8.51 -4.64 -6.80
C GLU A 156 7.39 -5.26 -5.95
N MET A 157 7.33 -4.92 -4.65
CA MET A 157 6.28 -5.38 -3.75
C MET A 157 4.90 -4.90 -4.20
N MET A 158 4.78 -3.64 -4.61
CA MET A 158 3.51 -3.08 -5.10
C MET A 158 3.03 -3.77 -6.37
N ALA A 159 3.91 -3.95 -7.37
CA ALA A 159 3.54 -4.65 -8.59
C ALA A 159 3.12 -6.10 -8.30
N ARG A 160 3.86 -6.79 -7.42
CA ARG A 160 3.52 -8.15 -7.01
C ARG A 160 2.14 -8.23 -6.34
N GLU A 161 1.78 -7.26 -5.51
CA GLU A 161 0.47 -7.22 -4.87
C GLU A 161 -0.65 -6.95 -5.88
N MET A 162 -0.48 -5.95 -6.76
CA MET A 162 -1.44 -5.65 -7.83
C MET A 162 -1.67 -6.86 -8.75
N LEU A 163 -0.61 -7.61 -9.08
CA LEU A 163 -0.71 -8.81 -9.93
C LEU A 163 -1.32 -10.02 -9.22
N ARG A 164 -1.14 -10.16 -7.90
CA ARG A 164 -1.68 -11.28 -7.12
C ARG A 164 -3.17 -11.18 -6.88
N ALA A 165 -3.72 -9.97 -6.91
CA ALA A 165 -5.09 -9.69 -6.56
C ALA A 165 -5.80 -8.99 -7.74
N PRO A 166 -6.00 -9.66 -8.90
CA PRO A 166 -6.57 -9.06 -10.11
C PRO A 166 -8.05 -8.66 -9.99
N GLU A 167 -8.73 -9.00 -8.88
CA GLU A 167 -10.05 -8.45 -8.56
C GLU A 167 -9.98 -7.02 -7.99
N HIS A 168 -8.78 -6.46 -7.78
CA HIS A 168 -8.56 -5.12 -7.24
C HIS A 168 -8.44 -4.03 -8.31
N SER A 169 -8.73 -2.80 -7.91
CA SER A 169 -8.87 -1.60 -8.73
C SER A 169 -7.60 -1.05 -9.39
N TYR A 170 -6.49 -1.79 -9.43
CA TYR A 170 -5.21 -1.27 -9.95
C TYR A 170 -4.48 -2.30 -10.81
N GLU A 171 -3.93 -1.82 -11.93
CA GLU A 171 -3.18 -2.65 -12.86
C GLU A 171 -1.84 -2.00 -13.23
N PRO A 172 -0.70 -2.66 -12.99
CA PRO A 172 0.61 -2.10 -13.30
C PRO A 172 0.90 -2.16 -14.80
N VAL A 173 0.99 -1.00 -15.44
CA VAL A 173 1.32 -0.85 -16.87
C VAL A 173 2.82 -0.88 -17.12
N GLY A 174 3.60 -0.35 -16.16
CA GLY A 174 5.03 -0.21 -16.31
C GLY A 174 5.69 0.44 -15.12
N PHE A 175 7.00 0.29 -15.05
CA PHE A 175 7.86 1.02 -14.12
C PHE A 175 8.58 2.16 -14.81
N VAL A 176 8.86 3.22 -14.07
CA VAL A 176 9.87 4.23 -14.41
C VAL A 176 10.88 4.34 -13.27
N ASP A 177 12.17 4.29 -13.61
CA ASP A 177 13.27 4.38 -12.64
C ASP A 177 14.44 5.12 -13.29
N ASP A 178 15.09 6.01 -12.55
CA ASP A 178 16.25 6.75 -13.05
C ASP A 178 17.52 5.90 -13.08
N GLU A 179 17.56 4.81 -12.31
CA GLU A 179 18.67 3.87 -12.21
C GLU A 179 18.95 3.21 -13.58
N PRO A 180 20.10 3.49 -14.23
CA PRO A 180 20.37 3.02 -15.59
C PRO A 180 20.39 1.50 -15.72
N THR A 181 20.82 0.80 -14.67
CA THR A 181 20.94 -0.67 -14.65
C THR A 181 19.60 -1.40 -14.72
N ARG A 182 18.49 -0.71 -14.45
CA ARG A 182 17.14 -1.31 -14.41
C ARG A 182 16.34 -1.10 -15.69
N ARG A 183 16.88 -0.38 -16.67
CA ARG A 183 16.16 -0.08 -17.92
C ARG A 183 16.01 -1.34 -18.78
N GLY A 184 14.79 -1.55 -19.30
CA GLY A 184 14.47 -2.73 -20.09
C GLY A 184 14.37 -4.03 -19.29
N CYS A 185 14.61 -4.00 -17.98
CA CYS A 185 14.36 -5.14 -17.10
C CYS A 185 12.85 -5.37 -16.95
N GLU A 186 12.51 -6.64 -16.72
CA GLU A 186 11.13 -7.08 -16.48
C GLU A 186 11.02 -7.59 -15.05
N ILE A 187 10.08 -7.03 -14.29
CA ILE A 187 9.84 -7.34 -12.88
C ILE A 187 8.43 -7.91 -12.78
N HIS A 188 8.31 -9.20 -12.43
CA HIS A 188 7.02 -9.93 -12.37
C HIS A 188 6.16 -9.81 -13.64
N GLY A 189 6.77 -9.66 -14.82
CA GLY A 189 6.05 -9.47 -16.09
C GLY A 189 5.81 -8.01 -16.48
N VAL A 190 6.19 -7.04 -15.64
CA VAL A 190 6.01 -5.60 -15.88
C VAL A 190 7.36 -4.97 -16.22
N ARG A 191 7.45 -4.27 -17.35
CA ARG A 191 8.70 -3.70 -17.85
C ARG A 191 9.01 -2.33 -17.26
N VAL A 192 10.30 -2.03 -17.12
CA VAL A 192 10.79 -0.67 -16.88
C VAL A 192 10.83 0.08 -18.21
N LEU A 193 9.85 0.97 -18.41
CA LEU A 193 9.58 1.66 -19.68
C LEU A 193 10.55 2.81 -19.96
N GLY A 194 11.14 3.40 -18.92
CA GLY A 194 12.05 4.52 -19.08
C GLY A 194 12.42 5.21 -17.78
N ARG A 195 12.92 6.43 -17.92
CA ARG A 195 13.28 7.32 -16.80
C ARG A 195 12.08 8.12 -16.31
N CYS A 196 12.22 8.76 -15.16
CA CYS A 196 11.19 9.65 -14.62
C CYS A 196 10.84 10.82 -15.56
N GLU A 197 11.79 11.31 -16.38
CA GLU A 197 11.51 12.40 -17.32
C GLU A 197 10.49 12.02 -18.42
N ALA A 198 10.35 10.73 -18.72
CA ALA A 198 9.42 10.24 -19.74
C ALA A 198 7.99 10.05 -19.21
N ILE A 199 7.71 10.36 -17.93
CA ILE A 199 6.40 10.15 -17.31
C ILE A 199 5.25 10.75 -18.13
N PRO A 200 5.30 12.02 -18.58
CA PRO A 200 4.19 12.61 -19.36
C PRO A 200 3.88 11.84 -20.65
N ASP A 201 4.92 11.50 -21.41
CA ASP A 201 4.79 10.77 -22.68
C ASP A 201 4.27 9.34 -22.45
N LEU A 202 4.75 8.69 -21.39
CA LEU A 202 4.34 7.32 -21.04
C LEU A 202 2.89 7.27 -20.55
N VAL A 203 2.44 8.29 -19.82
CA VAL A 203 1.05 8.40 -19.35
C VAL A 203 0.09 8.51 -20.54
N ALA A 204 0.40 9.39 -21.50
CA ALA A 204 -0.41 9.53 -22.71
C ALA A 204 -0.35 8.28 -23.60
N GLY A 205 0.85 7.77 -23.89
CA GLY A 205 1.05 6.63 -24.79
C GLY A 205 0.50 5.30 -24.26
N HIS A 206 0.44 5.14 -22.94
CA HIS A 206 -0.05 3.92 -22.31
C HIS A 206 -1.35 4.14 -21.52
N GLY A 207 -2.10 5.22 -21.73
CA GLY A 207 -3.40 5.47 -21.11
C GLY A 207 -3.41 5.21 -19.59
N VAL A 208 -2.41 5.74 -18.88
CA VAL A 208 -2.27 5.59 -17.43
C VAL A 208 -3.33 6.47 -16.74
N GLU A 209 -3.95 5.95 -15.69
CA GLU A 209 -5.00 6.65 -14.93
C GLU A 209 -4.52 7.12 -13.55
N VAL A 210 -3.49 6.47 -12.99
CA VAL A 210 -2.92 6.81 -11.67
C VAL A 210 -1.41 6.58 -11.68
N ILE A 211 -0.65 7.47 -11.06
CA ILE A 211 0.79 7.28 -10.82
C ILE A 211 0.99 6.88 -9.36
N VAL A 212 1.76 5.82 -9.10
CA VAL A 212 2.14 5.40 -7.76
C VAL A 212 3.64 5.60 -7.56
N VAL A 213 4.01 6.49 -6.65
CA VAL A 213 5.39 6.74 -6.25
C VAL A 213 5.80 5.72 -5.19
N ALA A 214 6.56 4.71 -5.61
CA ALA A 214 7.04 3.62 -4.76
C ALA A 214 8.49 3.84 -4.32
N MET A 215 8.77 5.04 -3.78
CA MET A 215 10.09 5.45 -3.29
C MET A 215 10.02 5.96 -1.83
N PRO A 216 9.68 5.10 -0.86
CA PRO A 216 9.46 5.53 0.53
C PRO A 216 10.72 6.07 1.24
N SER A 217 11.91 5.86 0.65
CA SER A 217 13.19 6.39 1.13
C SER A 217 13.73 7.55 0.28
N ALA A 218 12.92 8.12 -0.62
CA ALA A 218 13.34 9.26 -1.44
C ALA A 218 13.55 10.50 -0.56
N SER A 219 14.60 11.28 -0.84
CA SER A 219 14.75 12.62 -0.28
C SER A 219 13.62 13.54 -0.76
N ALA A 220 13.27 14.58 -0.01
CA ALA A 220 12.25 15.54 -0.45
C ALA A 220 12.62 16.27 -1.75
N ARG A 221 13.91 16.41 -2.07
CA ARG A 221 14.34 16.92 -3.38
C ARG A 221 13.96 15.96 -4.51
N GLN A 222 14.17 14.66 -4.31
CA GLN A 222 13.78 13.63 -5.27
C GLN A 222 12.26 13.51 -5.39
N MET A 223 11.54 13.53 -4.26
CA MET A 223 10.08 13.50 -4.22
C MET A 223 9.48 14.69 -4.97
N ARG A 224 9.93 15.92 -4.69
CA ARG A 224 9.50 17.13 -5.43
C ARG A 224 9.74 16.99 -6.93
N ARG A 225 10.96 16.64 -7.35
CA ARG A 225 11.29 16.44 -8.77
C ARG A 225 10.33 15.45 -9.44
N VAL A 226 10.07 14.31 -8.82
CA VAL A 226 9.17 13.30 -9.39
C VAL A 226 7.72 13.78 -9.43
N VAL A 227 7.24 14.43 -8.37
CA VAL A 227 5.88 14.95 -8.30
C VAL A 227 5.67 16.07 -9.33
N ASP A 228 6.66 16.94 -9.54
CA ASP A 228 6.63 17.97 -10.59
C ASP A 228 6.56 17.35 -11.99
N LEU A 229 7.32 16.27 -12.24
CA LEU A 229 7.24 15.51 -13.49
C LEU A 229 5.88 14.83 -13.68
N CYS A 230 5.24 14.39 -12.59
CA CYS A 230 3.90 13.80 -12.63
C CYS A 230 2.80 14.85 -12.81
N ALA A 231 2.99 16.07 -12.30
CA ALA A 231 2.01 17.15 -12.40
C ALA A 231 1.72 17.52 -13.86
N GLY A 232 2.74 17.44 -14.73
CA GLY A 232 2.59 17.63 -16.17
C GLY A 232 1.75 16.57 -16.90
N ALA A 233 1.46 15.43 -16.24
CA ALA A 233 0.74 14.31 -16.85
C ALA A 233 -0.78 14.32 -16.58
N GLY A 234 -1.28 15.19 -15.69
CA GLY A 234 -2.72 15.38 -15.47
C GLY A 234 -3.47 14.22 -14.81
N VAL A 235 -2.76 13.27 -14.20
CA VAL A 235 -3.34 12.10 -13.52
C VAL A 235 -3.05 12.12 -12.01
N PRO A 236 -3.94 11.57 -11.16
CA PRO A 236 -3.71 11.49 -9.72
C PRO A 236 -2.41 10.78 -9.35
N VAL A 237 -1.65 11.38 -8.42
CA VAL A 237 -0.39 10.84 -7.90
C VAL A 237 -0.61 10.33 -6.47
N ARG A 238 -0.26 9.08 -6.21
CA ARG A 238 -0.31 8.45 -4.89
C ARG A 238 1.08 8.00 -4.46
N THR A 239 1.32 7.92 -3.16
CA THR A 239 2.60 7.49 -2.59
C THR A 239 2.39 6.48 -1.45
N LEU A 240 3.43 5.72 -1.17
CA LEU A 240 3.48 4.83 -0.01
C LEU A 240 3.72 5.62 1.29
N PRO A 241 3.21 5.14 2.43
CA PRO A 241 3.61 5.67 3.72
C PRO A 241 5.11 5.48 3.97
N PRO A 242 5.72 6.25 4.90
CA PRO A 242 7.14 6.16 5.20
C PRO A 242 7.52 4.78 5.76
N MET A 243 8.80 4.43 5.66
CA MET A 243 9.32 3.08 5.96
C MET A 243 8.98 2.54 7.36
N ASP A 244 8.75 3.41 8.36
CA ASP A 244 8.39 3.02 9.73
C ASP A 244 7.00 2.38 9.82
N ALA A 245 6.09 2.70 8.89
CA ALA A 245 4.77 2.06 8.76
C ALA A 245 4.81 0.76 7.94
N VAL A 246 5.78 0.62 7.01
CA VAL A 246 5.87 -0.48 6.02
C VAL A 246 6.50 -1.77 6.60
N VAL A 247 7.16 -1.69 7.77
CA VAL A 247 7.91 -2.81 8.39
C VAL A 247 7.04 -4.04 8.73
N SER A 248 5.71 -3.91 8.76
CA SER A 248 4.77 -5.00 9.05
C SER A 248 4.66 -6.06 7.93
N GLY A 249 5.33 -5.87 6.79
CA GLY A 249 5.38 -6.85 5.69
C GLY A 249 4.07 -6.99 4.91
N ARG A 250 3.09 -6.13 5.19
CA ARG A 250 1.85 -5.96 4.43
C ARG A 250 1.74 -4.50 4.01
N ALA A 251 2.62 -4.05 3.11
CA ALA A 251 2.26 -2.91 2.29
C ALA A 251 1.00 -3.35 1.57
N ALA A 252 -0.11 -2.68 1.83
CA ALA A 252 -1.39 -3.08 1.31
C ALA A 252 -1.90 -2.00 0.37
N LEU A 253 -2.51 -2.39 -0.75
CA LEU A 253 -3.06 -1.45 -1.74
C LEU A 253 -4.02 -0.39 -1.14
N HIS A 254 -4.59 -0.64 0.05
CA HIS A 254 -5.46 0.30 0.77
C HIS A 254 -4.71 1.42 1.51
N GLU A 255 -3.38 1.34 1.64
CA GLU A 255 -2.56 2.35 2.32
C GLU A 255 -2.01 3.43 1.37
N LEU A 256 -2.33 3.34 0.07
CA LEU A 256 -1.96 4.36 -0.91
C LEU A 256 -2.67 5.69 -0.60
N ARG A 257 -1.88 6.68 -0.18
CA ARG A 257 -2.35 8.05 0.12
C ARG A 257 -1.92 9.04 -0.96
N GLU A 258 -2.59 10.18 -0.99
CA GLU A 258 -2.13 11.33 -1.77
C GLU A 258 -0.78 11.83 -1.26
N VAL A 259 0.02 12.38 -2.16
CA VAL A 259 1.29 13.02 -1.78
C VAL A 259 0.98 14.19 -0.87
N SER A 260 1.55 14.17 0.34
CA SER A 260 1.31 15.22 1.33
C SER A 260 2.41 16.28 1.28
N ILE A 261 2.12 17.48 1.78
CA ILE A 261 3.09 18.59 1.77
C ILE A 261 4.32 18.25 2.64
N GLU A 262 4.14 17.43 3.66
CA GLU A 262 5.20 16.91 4.51
C GLU A 262 6.22 16.10 3.69
N ASP A 263 5.77 15.31 2.72
CA ASP A 263 6.62 14.53 1.81
C ASP A 263 7.49 15.42 0.91
N LEU A 264 6.98 16.62 0.59
CA LEU A 264 7.64 17.59 -0.28
C LEU A 264 8.58 18.53 0.47
N LEU A 265 8.26 18.87 1.71
CA LEU A 265 9.06 19.79 2.53
C LEU A 265 10.25 19.09 3.18
N GLY A 266 10.15 17.77 3.43
CA GLY A 266 11.26 16.93 3.87
C GLY A 266 12.04 17.47 5.04
N ARG A 267 11.54 17.22 6.24
CA ARG A 267 12.42 17.27 7.40
C ARG A 267 13.07 15.90 7.54
N GLU A 268 14.40 15.85 7.55
CA GLU A 268 15.08 14.67 8.09
C GLU A 268 14.64 14.53 9.55
N PRO A 269 13.95 13.44 9.94
CA PRO A 269 13.57 13.24 11.32
C PRO A 269 14.86 13.23 12.13
N VAL A 270 14.99 14.15 13.08
CA VAL A 270 16.09 14.08 14.05
C VAL A 270 15.99 12.71 14.71
N SER A 271 17.08 11.93 14.68
CA SER A 271 17.10 10.63 15.37
C SER A 271 16.96 10.90 16.87
N LEU A 272 15.75 10.76 17.38
CA LEU A 272 15.48 10.89 18.79
C LEU A 272 16.17 9.72 19.50
N ASP A 273 17.01 10.03 20.48
CA ASP A 273 17.54 9.01 21.39
C ASP A 273 16.38 8.49 22.25
N ARG A 274 15.75 7.42 21.76
CA ARG A 274 14.61 6.78 22.40
C ARG A 274 14.97 6.17 23.75
N LEU A 275 16.23 5.78 23.95
CA LEU A 275 16.71 5.23 25.22
C LEU A 275 16.75 6.33 26.27
N ALA A 276 17.41 7.46 25.97
CA ALA A 276 17.46 8.60 26.89
C ALA A 276 16.06 9.16 27.23
N LEU A 277 15.15 9.23 26.25
CA LEU A 277 13.76 9.65 26.49
C LEU A 277 12.99 8.67 27.39
N ARG A 278 13.19 7.36 27.19
CA ARG A 278 12.59 6.33 28.05
C ARG A 278 13.12 6.41 29.47
N GLU A 279 14.42 6.49 29.66
CA GLU A 279 15.03 6.64 30.99
C GLU A 279 14.50 7.90 31.72
N GLY A 280 14.20 8.96 30.97
CA GLY A 280 13.68 10.20 31.52
C GLY A 280 12.22 10.16 31.97
N LEU A 281 11.36 9.31 31.37
CA LEU A 281 9.90 9.36 31.52
C LEU A 281 9.24 8.03 31.91
N ALA A 282 9.93 6.90 31.77
CA ALA A 282 9.39 5.59 32.14
C ALA A 282 9.12 5.53 33.64
N GLY A 283 7.97 4.96 34.02
CA GLY A 283 7.54 4.85 35.41
C GLY A 283 7.19 6.18 36.10
N LYS A 284 7.19 7.31 35.39
CA LYS A 284 6.81 8.62 35.94
C LYS A 284 5.36 8.97 35.66
N ILE A 285 4.78 9.82 36.49
CA ILE A 285 3.49 10.46 36.24
C ILE A 285 3.74 11.75 35.45
N VAL A 286 3.19 11.84 34.25
CA VAL A 286 3.42 12.97 33.34
C VAL A 286 2.12 13.73 33.11
N LEU A 287 2.15 15.06 33.31
CA LEU A 287 1.02 15.94 33.02
C LEU A 287 1.27 16.72 31.73
N VAL A 288 0.32 16.69 30.80
CA VAL A 288 0.33 17.51 29.58
C VAL A 288 -0.86 18.48 29.62
N THR A 289 -0.59 19.79 29.65
CA THR A 289 -1.65 20.81 29.54
C THR A 289 -1.83 21.22 28.08
N GLY A 290 -3.05 21.53 27.64
CA GLY A 290 -3.34 21.75 26.23
C GLY A 290 -3.18 20.46 25.42
N GLY A 291 -3.39 19.31 26.08
CA GLY A 291 -3.08 17.99 25.54
C GLY A 291 -3.98 17.55 24.39
N GLY A 292 -5.08 18.26 24.12
CA GLY A 292 -5.90 18.04 22.94
C GLY A 292 -5.52 18.94 21.75
N GLY A 293 -4.66 19.94 21.96
CA GLY A 293 -4.12 20.80 20.90
C GLY A 293 -3.14 20.07 19.97
N SER A 294 -2.73 20.71 18.86
CA SER A 294 -1.85 20.07 17.86
C SER A 294 -0.49 19.61 18.43
N ILE A 295 0.12 20.37 19.36
CA ILE A 295 1.39 19.97 19.98
C ILE A 295 1.14 19.03 21.16
N GLY A 296 0.15 19.35 22.00
CA GLY A 296 -0.15 18.57 23.19
C GLY A 296 -0.57 17.13 22.87
N SER A 297 -1.37 16.92 21.83
CA SER A 297 -1.83 15.58 21.43
C SER A 297 -0.67 14.72 20.91
N GLU A 298 0.25 15.31 20.15
CA GLU A 298 1.47 14.62 19.71
C GLU A 298 2.40 14.31 20.90
N LEU A 299 2.55 15.23 21.85
CA LEU A 299 3.27 14.96 23.11
C LEU A 299 2.64 13.79 23.86
N CYS A 300 1.31 13.76 24.02
CA CYS A 300 0.62 12.65 24.65
C CYS A 300 0.90 11.32 23.95
N HIS A 301 0.83 11.28 22.61
CA HIS A 301 1.13 10.08 21.83
C HIS A 301 2.57 9.61 21.98
N GLN A 302 3.55 10.52 21.97
CA GLN A 302 4.94 10.15 22.15
C GLN A 302 5.21 9.67 23.57
N ILE A 303 4.71 10.37 24.59
CA ILE A 303 4.87 10.00 25.99
C ILE A 303 4.25 8.63 26.27
N ALA A 304 3.07 8.33 25.74
CA ALA A 304 2.40 7.03 25.92
C ALA A 304 3.27 5.83 25.49
N ARG A 305 4.14 5.99 24.48
CA ARG A 305 5.05 4.94 23.98
C ARG A 305 6.28 4.72 24.86
N LEU A 306 6.57 5.64 25.77
CA LEU A 306 7.75 5.63 26.63
C LEU A 306 7.52 4.87 27.95
N GLY A 307 6.30 4.40 28.21
CA GLY A 307 5.96 3.61 29.40
C GLY A 307 5.87 4.43 30.70
N PRO A 308 5.15 5.58 30.72
CA PRO A 308 4.93 6.33 31.96
C PRO A 308 4.07 5.50 32.94
N ALA A 309 4.17 5.78 34.24
CA ALA A 309 3.29 5.17 35.23
C ALA A 309 1.84 5.65 35.08
N ALA A 310 1.67 6.94 34.73
CA ALA A 310 0.39 7.50 34.34
C ALA A 310 0.59 8.72 33.43
N LEU A 311 -0.37 8.94 32.53
CA LEU A 311 -0.46 10.14 31.71
C LEU A 311 -1.71 10.93 32.11
N VAL A 312 -1.51 12.18 32.53
CA VAL A 312 -2.58 13.12 32.87
C VAL A 312 -2.68 14.15 31.75
N VAL A 313 -3.88 14.35 31.21
CA VAL A 313 -4.14 15.31 30.14
C VAL A 313 -5.11 16.38 30.65
N LEU A 314 -4.64 17.62 30.74
CA LEU A 314 -5.45 18.78 31.09
C LEU A 314 -5.75 19.59 29.82
N GLU A 315 -7.02 19.81 29.51
CA GLU A 315 -7.44 20.53 28.31
C GLU A 315 -8.72 21.31 28.59
N GLN A 316 -8.84 22.50 28.00
CA GLN A 316 -10.03 23.34 28.16
C GLN A 316 -11.10 23.00 27.11
N GLY A 317 -10.67 22.65 25.90
CA GLY A 317 -11.59 22.27 24.82
C GLY A 317 -12.12 20.85 24.99
N GLU A 318 -13.40 20.70 25.32
CA GLU A 318 -14.08 19.40 25.47
C GLU A 318 -13.85 18.47 24.28
N PHE A 319 -14.11 18.94 23.05
CA PHE A 319 -13.93 18.15 21.84
C PHE A 319 -12.47 17.70 21.64
N ASN A 320 -11.51 18.56 21.96
CA ASN A 320 -10.09 18.25 21.84
C ASN A 320 -9.68 17.18 22.86
N LEU A 321 -10.19 17.29 24.10
CA LEU A 321 -9.95 16.32 25.16
C LEU A 321 -10.54 14.95 24.82
N TYR A 322 -11.80 14.91 24.36
CA TYR A 322 -12.46 13.69 23.91
C TYR A 322 -11.70 13.02 22.76
N SER A 323 -11.28 13.81 21.76
CA SER A 323 -10.59 13.32 20.58
C SER A 323 -9.23 12.69 20.91
N VAL A 324 -8.46 13.30 21.81
CA VAL A 324 -7.17 12.73 22.24
C VAL A 324 -7.36 11.52 23.14
N GLU A 325 -8.39 11.51 24.01
CA GLU A 325 -8.70 10.37 24.87
C GLU A 325 -9.00 9.11 24.06
N MET A 326 -9.92 9.22 23.09
CA MET A 326 -10.32 8.10 22.23
C MET A 326 -9.11 7.45 21.55
N LYS A 327 -8.24 8.27 20.94
CA LYS A 327 -7.03 7.79 20.24
C LYS A 327 -6.03 7.14 21.18
N LEU A 328 -5.80 7.71 22.36
CA LEU A 328 -4.86 7.16 23.33
C LEU A 328 -5.36 5.82 23.90
N ARG A 329 -6.66 5.71 24.19
CA ARG A 329 -7.26 4.45 24.69
C ARG A 329 -7.22 3.34 23.65
N GLU A 330 -7.49 3.67 22.39
CA GLU A 330 -7.42 2.71 21.29
C GLU A 330 -5.99 2.20 21.06
N GLN A 331 -5.01 3.11 21.03
CA GLN A 331 -3.61 2.76 20.71
C GLN A 331 -2.83 2.21 21.90
N HIS A 332 -3.21 2.57 23.13
CA HIS A 332 -2.52 2.20 24.36
C HIS A 332 -3.49 1.73 25.45
N PRO A 333 -4.16 0.57 25.30
CA PRO A 333 -5.19 0.11 26.24
C PRO A 333 -4.71 -0.09 27.68
N GLY A 334 -3.42 -0.39 27.87
CA GLY A 334 -2.80 -0.58 29.19
C GLY A 334 -2.26 0.70 29.85
N LEU A 335 -2.39 1.86 29.20
CA LEU A 335 -1.94 3.12 29.76
C LEU A 335 -2.90 3.61 30.84
N MET A 336 -2.37 3.90 32.03
CA MET A 336 -3.11 4.62 33.07
C MET A 336 -3.30 6.08 32.63
N LEU A 337 -4.44 6.33 31.99
CA LEU A 337 -4.80 7.63 31.41
C LEU A 337 -5.84 8.36 32.27
N HIS A 338 -5.52 9.59 32.65
CA HIS A 338 -6.43 10.51 33.34
C HIS A 338 -6.68 11.75 32.49
N VAL A 339 -7.94 12.02 32.18
CA VAL A 339 -8.35 13.21 31.42
C VAL A 339 -9.04 14.21 32.33
N CYS A 340 -8.66 15.47 32.26
CA CYS A 340 -9.17 16.56 33.08
C CYS A 340 -9.62 17.70 32.17
N LEU A 341 -10.92 17.97 32.15
CA LEU A 341 -11.46 19.17 31.52
C LEU A 341 -11.22 20.36 32.46
N GLY A 342 -10.44 21.35 32.04
CA GLY A 342 -10.12 22.49 32.88
C GLY A 342 -9.27 23.56 32.21
N ASP A 343 -9.35 24.78 32.75
CA ASP A 343 -8.60 25.95 32.30
C ASP A 343 -7.34 26.11 33.17
N VAL A 344 -6.18 26.27 32.54
CA VAL A 344 -4.89 26.49 33.24
C VAL A 344 -4.84 27.81 34.01
N THR A 345 -5.77 28.72 33.75
CA THR A 345 -5.94 29.99 34.47
C THR A 345 -6.78 29.84 35.74
N ASP A 346 -7.50 28.73 35.90
CA ASP A 346 -8.24 28.39 37.12
C ASP A 346 -7.30 27.75 38.14
N GLN A 347 -6.79 28.58 39.05
CA GLN A 347 -5.85 28.14 40.07
C GLN A 347 -6.40 27.02 40.97
N PRO A 348 -7.62 27.10 41.54
CA PRO A 348 -8.23 26.00 42.28
C PRO A 348 -8.26 24.67 41.50
N ALA A 349 -8.66 24.70 40.23
CA ALA A 349 -8.70 23.50 39.39
C ALA A 349 -7.30 22.92 39.16
N VAL A 350 -6.32 23.77 38.85
CA VAL A 350 -4.91 23.36 38.70
C VAL A 350 -4.38 22.77 40.01
N GLU A 351 -4.65 23.40 41.15
CA GLU A 351 -4.22 22.89 42.45
C GLU A 351 -4.83 21.53 42.77
N TYR A 352 -6.10 21.31 42.44
CA TYR A 352 -6.76 20.01 42.57
C TYR A 352 -6.07 18.92 41.73
N VAL A 353 -5.81 19.20 40.44
CA VAL A 353 -5.13 18.25 39.54
C VAL A 353 -3.73 17.92 40.05
N MET A 354 -2.96 18.94 40.43
CA MET A 354 -1.58 18.77 40.91
C MET A 354 -1.52 18.02 42.24
N ALA A 355 -2.45 18.31 43.17
CA ALA A 355 -2.54 17.61 44.45
C ALA A 355 -2.95 16.15 44.29
N ARG A 356 -3.92 15.87 43.41
CA ARG A 356 -4.49 14.54 43.18
C ARG A 356 -3.50 13.59 42.50
N TYR A 357 -2.84 14.05 41.45
CA TYR A 357 -2.03 13.17 40.61
C TYR A 357 -0.52 13.27 40.88
N ARG A 358 -0.05 14.34 41.54
CA ARG A 358 1.36 14.55 41.90
C ARG A 358 2.33 14.25 40.72
N PRO A 359 2.20 14.96 39.58
CA PRO A 359 3.01 14.66 38.41
C PRO A 359 4.50 14.93 38.66
N ASP A 360 5.37 14.04 38.19
CA ASP A 360 6.82 14.20 38.22
C ASP A 360 7.29 15.22 37.18
N VAL A 361 6.64 15.26 36.01
CA VAL A 361 7.00 16.12 34.88
C VAL A 361 5.76 16.76 34.30
N VAL A 362 5.84 18.07 34.03
CA VAL A 362 4.77 18.84 33.38
C VAL A 362 5.24 19.32 32.00
N PHE A 363 4.50 18.96 30.95
CA PHE A 363 4.63 19.56 29.62
C PHE A 363 3.52 20.58 29.42
N HIS A 364 3.89 21.86 29.39
CA HIS A 364 2.95 22.96 29.27
C HIS A 364 2.80 23.43 27.82
N ALA A 365 1.79 22.89 27.13
CA ALA A 365 1.44 23.22 25.74
C ALA A 365 0.14 24.04 25.59
N ALA A 366 -0.52 24.42 26.69
CA ALA A 366 -1.72 25.26 26.66
C ALA A 366 -1.35 26.72 26.37
N ALA A 367 -1.80 27.26 25.24
CA ALA A 367 -1.63 28.66 24.86
C ALA A 367 -2.54 29.04 23.68
N TYR A 368 -2.86 30.31 23.55
CA TYR A 368 -3.36 30.89 22.30
C TYR A 368 -2.19 31.27 21.38
N LYS A 369 -2.36 30.99 20.08
CA LYS A 369 -1.29 31.15 19.07
C LYS A 369 -1.64 32.01 17.86
N HIS A 370 -2.91 32.37 17.64
CA HIS A 370 -3.36 32.97 16.38
C HIS A 370 -3.09 34.48 16.36
N VAL A 371 -1.97 34.89 15.74
CA VAL A 371 -1.48 36.29 15.78
C VAL A 371 -2.56 37.32 15.43
N PRO A 372 -3.25 37.26 14.26
CA PRO A 372 -4.24 38.29 13.92
C PRO A 372 -5.40 38.41 14.90
N MET A 373 -5.79 37.29 15.53
CA MET A 373 -6.89 37.27 16.49
C MET A 373 -6.48 37.91 17.82
N LEU A 374 -5.23 37.68 18.24
CA LEU A 374 -4.72 38.15 19.52
C LEU A 374 -4.29 39.62 19.51
N GLU A 375 -3.97 40.19 18.34
CA GLU A 375 -3.67 41.63 18.23
C GLU A 375 -4.81 42.50 18.79
N GLY A 376 -6.07 42.14 18.48
CA GLY A 376 -7.26 42.82 19.02
C GLY A 376 -7.69 42.35 20.41
N GLN A 377 -7.05 41.33 20.98
CA GLN A 377 -7.49 40.64 22.20
C GLN A 377 -6.35 40.42 23.20
N ALA A 378 -5.52 41.46 23.39
CA ALA A 378 -4.33 41.39 24.25
C ALA A 378 -4.62 40.93 25.69
N ARG A 379 -5.76 41.33 26.27
CA ARG A 379 -6.19 40.86 27.59
C ARG A 379 -6.31 39.34 27.66
N GLU A 380 -6.95 38.73 26.67
CA GLU A 380 -7.12 37.27 26.61
C GLU A 380 -5.79 36.56 26.33
N ALA A 381 -4.94 37.16 25.49
CA ALA A 381 -3.58 36.67 25.26
C ALA A 381 -2.77 36.63 26.57
N VAL A 382 -2.80 37.72 27.35
CA VAL A 382 -2.10 37.81 28.65
C VAL A 382 -2.71 36.82 29.66
N ARG A 383 -4.04 36.79 29.77
CA ARG A 383 -4.72 35.88 30.70
C ARG A 383 -4.32 34.43 30.44
N ASN A 384 -4.44 33.96 29.20
CA ASN A 384 -4.17 32.57 28.89
C ASN A 384 -2.66 32.26 28.88
N ASN A 385 -1.86 33.01 28.11
CA ASN A 385 -0.46 32.66 27.89
C ASN A 385 0.45 33.06 29.05
N VAL A 386 0.15 34.14 29.77
CA VAL A 386 1.01 34.63 30.87
C VAL A 386 0.51 34.14 32.21
N LEU A 387 -0.75 34.43 32.56
CA LEU A 387 -1.30 34.02 33.86
C LEU A 387 -1.48 32.50 33.94
N GLY A 388 -1.94 31.85 32.86
CA GLY A 388 -2.02 30.38 32.80
C GLY A 388 -0.66 29.71 33.00
N THR A 389 0.40 30.19 32.33
CA THR A 389 1.76 29.70 32.58
C THR A 389 2.21 29.97 34.00
N ARG A 390 1.92 31.15 34.57
CA ARG A 390 2.25 31.47 35.97
C ARG A 390 1.61 30.50 36.95
N VAL A 391 0.31 30.23 36.80
CA VAL A 391 -0.44 29.30 37.67
C VAL A 391 0.18 27.91 37.61
N MET A 392 0.40 27.38 36.40
CA MET A 392 1.00 26.06 36.22
C MET A 392 2.43 25.98 36.73
N ALA A 393 3.25 27.00 36.48
CA ALA A 393 4.65 27.03 36.91
C ALA A 393 4.78 27.12 38.43
N LEU A 394 3.96 27.95 39.08
CA LEU A 394 3.89 28.05 40.55
C LEU A 394 3.39 26.75 41.17
N ALA A 395 2.41 26.09 40.55
CA ALA A 395 1.93 24.80 41.02
C ALA A 395 3.03 23.72 40.90
N ALA A 396 3.75 23.67 39.78
CA ALA A 396 4.86 22.73 39.60
C ALA A 396 5.97 22.94 40.64
N HIS A 397 6.29 24.19 40.95
CA HIS A 397 7.19 24.54 42.05
C HIS A 397 6.65 24.08 43.42
N LYS A 398 5.40 24.43 43.76
CA LYS A 398 4.75 24.09 45.04
C LYS A 398 4.69 22.58 45.29
N TYR A 399 4.39 21.79 44.26
CA TYR A 399 4.25 20.35 44.35
C TYR A 399 5.55 19.58 44.08
N GLY A 400 6.67 20.29 43.85
CA GLY A 400 8.00 19.69 43.74
C GLY A 400 8.20 18.82 42.51
N CYS A 401 7.63 19.19 41.36
CA CYS A 401 7.86 18.46 40.10
C CYS A 401 9.35 18.42 39.77
N SER A 402 9.83 17.30 39.22
CA SER A 402 11.22 17.17 38.76
C SER A 402 11.54 18.06 37.55
N GLY A 403 10.56 18.29 36.68
CA GLY A 403 10.72 19.12 35.49
C GLY A 403 9.43 19.78 35.01
N PHE A 404 9.57 20.99 34.48
CA PHE A 404 8.51 21.76 33.84
C PHE A 404 9.00 22.22 32.46
N VAL A 405 8.39 21.71 31.40
CA VAL A 405 8.75 22.01 30.01
C VAL A 405 7.72 22.96 29.42
N LEU A 406 8.10 24.21 29.21
CA LEU A 406 7.32 25.23 28.51
C LEU A 406 7.53 25.11 26.99
N ILE A 407 6.44 24.86 26.28
CA ILE A 407 6.40 24.93 24.82
C ILE A 407 6.34 26.41 24.41
N SER A 408 7.38 26.89 23.71
CA SER A 408 7.52 28.26 23.21
C SER A 408 7.66 28.27 21.68
N THR A 409 7.90 29.46 21.11
CA THR A 409 7.87 29.72 19.67
C THR A 409 9.01 30.66 19.28
N ASP A 410 9.50 30.50 18.05
CA ASP A 410 10.33 31.49 17.35
C ASP A 410 9.84 32.94 17.49
N LYS A 411 8.52 33.16 17.52
CA LYS A 411 7.89 34.49 17.63
C LYS A 411 8.10 35.16 18.99
N ALA A 412 8.61 34.44 19.99
CA ALA A 412 9.03 35.01 21.27
C ALA A 412 10.42 35.67 21.20
N VAL A 413 11.19 35.44 20.13
CA VAL A 413 12.47 36.11 19.89
C VAL A 413 12.19 37.49 19.30
N ASN A 414 12.58 38.55 20.02
CA ASN A 414 12.33 39.95 19.65
C ASN A 414 10.89 40.19 19.15
N PRO A 415 9.89 39.99 20.02
CA PRO A 415 8.50 39.85 19.59
C PRO A 415 7.95 41.14 18.97
N ALA A 416 7.45 41.03 17.74
CA ALA A 416 6.81 42.13 17.01
C ALA A 416 5.26 42.06 17.04
N ASN A 417 4.69 41.18 17.87
CA ASN A 417 3.25 40.95 17.99
C ASN A 417 2.87 40.54 19.42
N VAL A 418 1.60 40.71 19.79
CA VAL A 418 1.06 40.43 21.14
C VAL A 418 1.28 38.97 21.53
N MET A 419 1.04 38.05 20.61
CA MET A 419 1.21 36.62 20.86
C MET A 419 2.66 36.28 21.24
N GLY A 420 3.62 36.76 20.45
CA GLY A 420 5.04 36.60 20.72
C GLY A 420 5.46 37.23 22.04
N ALA A 421 4.97 38.44 22.34
CA ALA A 421 5.27 39.15 23.58
C ALA A 421 4.77 38.39 24.81
N THR A 422 3.54 37.88 24.78
CA THR A 422 2.99 37.08 25.89
C THR A 422 3.75 35.77 26.10
N LYS A 423 4.17 35.08 25.03
CA LYS A 423 5.03 33.90 25.15
C LYS A 423 6.40 34.24 25.72
N ARG A 424 6.99 35.38 25.32
CA ARG A 424 8.25 35.85 25.89
C ARG A 424 8.13 36.13 27.38
N THR A 425 7.04 36.73 27.84
CA THR A 425 6.76 36.93 29.28
C THR A 425 6.61 35.59 30.02
N ALA A 426 5.93 34.61 29.41
CA ALA A 426 5.81 33.26 29.97
C ALA A 426 7.18 32.58 30.18
N GLU A 427 8.12 32.78 29.25
CA GLU A 427 9.51 32.31 29.41
C GLU A 427 10.20 33.00 30.58
N MET A 428 10.05 34.33 30.72
CA MET A 428 10.66 35.09 31.83
C MET A 428 10.16 34.62 33.19
N ILE A 429 8.87 34.27 33.30
CA ILE A 429 8.29 33.70 34.53
C ILE A 429 8.98 32.39 34.89
N CYS A 430 9.12 31.48 33.92
CA CYS A 430 9.79 30.20 34.12
C CYS A 430 11.28 30.39 34.49
N GLN A 431 11.96 31.32 33.82
CA GLN A 431 13.37 31.66 34.11
C GLN A 431 13.56 32.26 35.51
N GLY A 432 12.61 33.08 35.96
CA GLY A 432 12.60 33.61 37.33
C GLY A 432 12.48 32.49 38.36
N LEU A 433 11.50 31.60 38.18
CA LEU A 433 11.27 30.46 39.07
C LEU A 433 12.42 29.44 39.07
N ALA A 434 13.08 29.24 37.93
CA ALA A 434 14.24 28.35 37.81
C ALA A 434 15.38 28.68 38.78
N ARG A 435 15.51 29.96 39.20
CA ARG A 435 16.56 30.41 40.11
C ARG A 435 16.28 30.08 41.58
N GLN A 436 15.02 29.77 41.91
CA GLN A 436 14.54 29.61 43.29
C GLN A 436 13.93 28.24 43.56
N SER A 437 13.57 27.50 42.51
CA SER A 437 12.91 26.21 42.60
C SER A 437 13.88 25.04 42.47
N THR A 438 13.56 23.92 43.12
CA THR A 438 14.18 22.62 42.83
C THR A 438 13.66 22.00 41.53
N THR A 439 12.47 22.42 41.06
CA THR A 439 11.92 22.05 39.75
C THR A 439 12.76 22.62 38.62
N ARG A 440 13.15 21.76 37.68
CA ARG A 440 13.87 22.20 36.48
C ARG A 440 12.91 22.81 35.46
N PHE A 441 12.98 24.12 35.28
CA PHE A 441 12.22 24.81 34.23
C PHE A 441 12.99 24.82 32.91
N ILE A 442 12.39 24.27 31.87
CA ILE A 442 12.96 24.10 30.54
C ILE A 442 12.04 24.81 29.55
N THR A 443 12.61 25.61 28.66
CA THR A 443 11.85 26.26 27.58
C THR A 443 12.34 25.72 26.25
N VAL A 444 11.43 25.26 25.41
CA VAL A 444 11.75 24.77 24.05
C VAL A 444 11.11 25.70 23.03
N ARG A 445 11.94 26.35 22.22
CA ARG A 445 11.50 27.17 21.08
C ARG A 445 11.62 26.37 19.80
N PHE A 446 10.58 26.42 18.97
CA PHE A 446 10.62 25.90 17.60
C PHE A 446 9.78 26.79 16.68
N GLY A 447 9.98 26.61 15.37
CA GLY A 447 9.25 27.31 14.33
C GLY A 447 7.85 26.74 14.10
N ASN A 448 7.34 26.92 12.89
CA ASN A 448 6.01 26.45 12.54
C ASN A 448 5.93 24.91 12.53
N VAL A 449 4.76 24.39 12.90
CA VAL A 449 4.43 22.96 12.80
C VAL A 449 3.44 22.75 11.66
N LEU A 450 3.84 21.90 10.71
CA LEU A 450 3.06 21.55 9.53
C LEU A 450 1.71 20.96 9.92
N GLY A 451 0.66 21.34 9.19
CA GLY A 451 -0.71 20.84 9.41
C GLY A 451 -1.35 21.24 10.75
N SER A 452 -0.70 22.09 11.56
CA SER A 452 -1.28 22.48 12.86
C SER A 452 -2.61 23.24 12.70
N ALA A 453 -3.50 23.14 13.69
CA ALA A 453 -4.83 23.74 13.64
C ALA A 453 -4.76 25.24 13.35
N GLY A 454 -5.53 25.72 12.37
CA GLY A 454 -5.54 27.12 11.93
C GLY A 454 -4.25 27.60 11.24
N SER A 455 -3.43 26.70 10.72
CA SER A 455 -2.25 27.07 9.93
C SER A 455 -2.58 27.30 8.44
N VAL A 456 -1.59 27.80 7.70
CA VAL A 456 -1.75 28.18 6.28
C VAL A 456 -2.06 26.99 5.36
N VAL A 457 -1.51 25.81 5.65
CA VAL A 457 -1.69 24.62 4.81
C VAL A 457 -3.16 24.16 4.77
N PRO A 458 -3.85 23.95 5.92
CA PRO A 458 -5.28 23.70 5.93
C PRO A 458 -6.12 24.79 5.25
N LEU A 459 -5.71 26.07 5.37
CA LEU A 459 -6.40 27.18 4.72
C LEU A 459 -6.29 27.08 3.19
N PHE A 460 -5.09 26.83 2.66
CA PHE A 460 -4.87 26.68 1.23
C PHE A 460 -5.62 25.49 0.65
N ARG A 461 -5.62 24.35 1.35
CA ARG A 461 -6.43 23.19 0.95
C ARG A 461 -7.91 23.55 0.83
N LYS A 462 -8.47 24.21 1.85
CA LYS A 462 -9.87 24.64 1.84
C LYS A 462 -10.18 25.64 0.71
N GLN A 463 -9.25 26.55 0.40
CA GLN A 463 -9.40 27.51 -0.70
C GLN A 463 -9.44 26.81 -2.07
N ILE A 464 -8.53 25.85 -2.28
CA ILE A 464 -8.46 25.06 -3.51
C ILE A 464 -9.70 24.18 -3.66
N GLU A 465 -10.13 23.50 -2.60
CA GLU A 465 -11.34 22.66 -2.60
C GLU A 465 -12.61 23.49 -2.90
N ALA A 466 -12.64 24.75 -2.45
CA ALA A 466 -13.73 25.68 -2.75
C ALA A 466 -13.64 26.29 -4.18
N GLY A 467 -12.61 25.96 -4.97
CA GLY A 467 -12.39 26.52 -6.30
C GLY A 467 -11.96 27.99 -6.32
N GLY A 468 -11.55 28.54 -5.17
CA GLY A 468 -11.14 29.92 -5.01
C GLY A 468 -9.62 30.14 -5.13
N PRO A 469 -9.16 31.39 -5.31
CA PRO A 469 -7.73 31.70 -5.36
C PRO A 469 -7.06 31.47 -4.00
N VAL A 470 -5.78 31.08 -4.03
CA VAL A 470 -4.94 30.94 -2.84
C VAL A 470 -4.47 32.31 -2.36
N THR A 471 -4.74 32.65 -1.09
CA THR A 471 -4.38 33.96 -0.53
C THR A 471 -2.99 33.94 0.10
N VAL A 472 -2.00 34.52 -0.57
CA VAL A 472 -0.63 34.65 -0.06
C VAL A 472 -0.44 36.02 0.60
N THR A 473 0.09 36.06 1.82
CA THR A 473 0.24 37.31 2.59
C THR A 473 1.22 38.29 1.93
N HIS A 474 2.35 37.80 1.43
CA HIS A 474 3.36 38.58 0.71
C HIS A 474 4.23 37.62 -0.12
N PRO A 475 4.65 37.98 -1.35
CA PRO A 475 5.42 37.08 -2.22
C PRO A 475 6.76 36.62 -1.62
N GLU A 476 7.37 37.42 -0.76
CA GLU A 476 8.69 37.13 -0.17
C GLU A 476 8.65 36.48 1.22
N VAL A 477 7.46 36.15 1.76
CA VAL A 477 7.37 35.55 3.10
C VAL A 477 7.96 34.14 3.09
N THR A 478 8.93 33.91 3.99
CA THR A 478 9.54 32.61 4.26
C THR A 478 9.25 32.17 5.71
N ARG A 479 9.19 30.85 5.95
CA ARG A 479 8.81 30.26 7.25
C ARG A 479 9.59 28.98 7.56
#